data_AF-A0A2N2W471-F1
#
_entry.id   AF-A0A2N2W471-F1
#
_cell.length_a   1.000
_cell.length_b   1.000
_cell.length_c   1.000
_cell.angle_alpha   90.00
_cell.angle_beta   90.00
_cell.angle_gamma   90.00
#
_symmetry.space_group_name_H-M   'P 1'
#
loop_
_entity.id
_entity.type
_entity.pdbx_description
1 polymer ?
#
loop_
_entity_poly.entity_id
_entity_poly.type
_entity_poly.pdbx_seq_one_letter_code
_entity_poly.pdbx_strand_id
1 'polypeptide(L)'
;MEDKINKLKETYKNLTFQKKEYTLFDDDEPSCYYDVSGFEGNKELVLTVDDDNDYKILIKVLKKSFSFTPVLFGVEYENKIEIALSPVNPRTSHMSRYKLKDKPAEIEMSFFKNQLEISIQFQPESSLMTQLMEVMRGKRSSLIMTITGYQNPSIEGKESDLRNILISTLFDFSYSYNLVFEPINFDSLVRRVPLRRKNKTTAPTDKIQFIYKRYIPELVEYFNIGEKVDYPPFRFICYFHIIEYFSDKSAYYYAAKKLKSLMIKPDFHINTDKYVSQAISFFKIESTKYTSDKIKIRRVINQFINRSEFEEYLKEIDVLDYFKKPTTIDCSKPLELPGIDFESDSKFEETIMQRIYAMRCSIVHSNPDFEETKAVPFSPTPDNIEKLRKEIDMIYEVARTIIVESTQ
;
A
#
# COMPACT_ATOMS: atom_id res chain seq x y z
N MET A 1 -22.47 38.22 -4.60
CA MET A 1 -21.22 37.42 -4.68
C MET A 1 -20.16 38.11 -5.53
N GLU A 2 -20.51 38.71 -6.66
CA GLU A 2 -19.57 39.34 -7.60
C GLU A 2 -18.66 40.42 -6.96
N ASP A 3 -19.23 41.38 -6.22
CA ASP A 3 -18.44 42.40 -5.50
C ASP A 3 -17.45 41.80 -4.51
N LYS A 4 -17.84 40.71 -3.86
CA LYS A 4 -17.04 40.00 -2.87
C LYS A 4 -15.83 39.31 -3.53
N ILE A 5 -16.01 38.74 -4.72
CA ILE A 5 -14.93 38.14 -5.52
C ILE A 5 -14.03 39.21 -6.12
N ASN A 6 -14.56 40.35 -6.57
CA ASN A 6 -13.75 41.45 -7.10
C ASN A 6 -12.77 42.00 -6.06
N LYS A 7 -13.19 42.13 -4.79
CA LYS A 7 -12.28 42.47 -3.68
C LYS A 7 -11.16 41.44 -3.48
N LEU A 8 -11.46 40.14 -3.66
CA LEU A 8 -10.44 39.09 -3.58
C LEU A 8 -9.44 39.17 -4.73
N LYS A 9 -9.90 39.45 -5.97
CA LYS A 9 -9.01 39.64 -7.13
C LYS A 9 -7.99 40.77 -6.90
N GLU A 10 -8.42 41.86 -6.27
CA GLU A 10 -7.53 42.99 -5.95
C GLU A 10 -6.48 42.62 -4.89
N THR A 11 -6.88 41.80 -3.91
CA THR A 11 -6.05 41.39 -2.78
C THR A 11 -5.06 40.29 -3.16
N TYR A 12 -5.51 39.28 -3.92
CA TYR A 12 -4.75 38.08 -4.26
C TYR A 12 -4.49 38.01 -5.78
N LYS A 13 -3.59 38.88 -6.26
CA LYS A 13 -3.29 39.05 -7.68
C LYS A 13 -2.65 37.83 -8.36
N ASN A 14 -2.11 36.91 -7.57
CA ASN A 14 -1.51 35.65 -8.02
C ASN A 14 -2.56 34.58 -8.36
N LEU A 15 -3.81 34.75 -7.90
CA LEU A 15 -4.90 33.82 -8.16
C LEU A 15 -5.74 34.25 -9.36
N THR A 16 -6.22 33.27 -10.11
CA THR A 16 -7.15 33.47 -11.23
C THR A 16 -8.56 33.15 -10.77
N PHE A 17 -9.52 34.01 -11.13
CA PHE A 17 -10.93 33.86 -10.75
C PHE A 17 -11.79 33.88 -12.02
N GLN A 18 -12.38 32.75 -12.38
CA GLN A 18 -13.22 32.58 -13.57
C GLN A 18 -14.69 32.41 -13.16
N LYS A 19 -15.56 33.33 -13.60
CA LYS A 19 -17.01 33.19 -13.45
C LYS A 19 -17.52 32.13 -14.42
N LYS A 20 -18.34 31.20 -13.95
CA LYS A 20 -19.05 30.22 -14.77
C LYS A 20 -20.53 30.28 -14.45
N GLU A 21 -21.34 30.21 -15.50
CA GLU A 21 -22.80 30.26 -15.41
C GLU A 21 -23.34 28.90 -15.83
N TYR A 22 -24.38 28.44 -15.14
CA TYR A 22 -25.08 27.22 -15.47
C TYR A 22 -26.58 27.41 -15.23
N THR A 23 -27.36 26.79 -16.09
CA THR A 23 -28.81 26.68 -15.95
C THR A 23 -29.13 25.27 -15.49
N LEU A 24 -29.79 25.15 -14.34
CA LEU A 24 -30.43 23.89 -13.94
C LEU A 24 -31.70 23.71 -14.79
N PHE A 25 -32.01 22.47 -15.16
CA PHE A 25 -33.28 22.17 -15.81
C PHE A 25 -34.41 22.57 -14.83
N ASP A 26 -35.25 23.52 -15.24
CA ASP A 26 -36.38 24.15 -14.51
C ASP A 26 -36.13 25.48 -13.76
N ASP A 27 -34.92 26.05 -13.76
CA ASP A 27 -34.69 27.40 -13.21
C ASP A 27 -34.68 28.48 -14.31
N ASP A 28 -35.52 29.52 -14.15
CA ASP A 28 -35.59 30.68 -15.06
C ASP A 28 -34.39 31.63 -14.91
N GLU A 29 -33.62 31.51 -13.81
CA GLU A 29 -32.44 32.34 -13.55
C GLU A 29 -31.13 31.52 -13.61
N PRO A 30 -30.14 31.95 -14.41
CA PRO A 30 -28.84 31.29 -14.47
C PRO A 30 -28.13 31.44 -13.11
N SER A 31 -27.80 30.31 -12.50
CA SER A 31 -26.93 30.27 -11.33
C SER A 31 -25.47 30.49 -11.76
N CYS A 32 -24.67 31.16 -10.92
CA CYS A 32 -23.27 31.41 -11.20
C CYS A 32 -22.38 30.98 -10.05
N TYR A 33 -21.22 30.39 -10.40
CA TYR A 33 -20.16 30.05 -9.47
C TYR A 33 -18.82 30.60 -9.97
N TYR A 34 -17.84 30.65 -9.08
CA TYR A 34 -16.50 31.14 -9.39
C TYR A 34 -15.48 30.04 -9.18
N ASP A 35 -14.73 29.73 -10.24
CA ASP A 35 -13.56 28.87 -10.16
C ASP A 35 -12.33 29.70 -9.82
N VAL A 36 -11.63 29.31 -8.77
CA VAL A 36 -10.41 29.94 -8.27
C VAL A 36 -9.24 28.99 -8.50
N SER A 37 -8.19 29.47 -9.17
CA SER A 37 -7.00 28.67 -9.50
C SER A 37 -5.70 29.47 -9.39
N GLY A 38 -4.55 28.84 -9.65
CA GLY A 38 -3.24 29.49 -9.56
C GLY A 38 -2.60 29.45 -8.17
N PHE A 39 -3.00 28.48 -7.33
CA PHE A 39 -2.42 28.32 -6.00
C PHE A 39 -0.93 27.96 -6.06
N GLU A 40 -0.18 28.40 -5.06
CA GLU A 40 1.23 28.03 -4.93
C GLU A 40 1.37 26.51 -4.74
N GLY A 41 2.34 25.91 -5.42
CA GLY A 41 2.58 24.46 -5.39
C GLY A 41 1.69 23.63 -6.33
N ASN A 42 0.46 24.06 -6.63
CA ASN A 42 -0.40 23.45 -7.65
C ASN A 42 -1.27 24.50 -8.35
N LYS A 43 -0.84 24.92 -9.55
CA LYS A 43 -1.54 25.94 -10.35
C LYS A 43 -2.80 25.43 -11.05
N GLU A 44 -2.87 24.12 -11.28
CA GLU A 44 -3.96 23.46 -12.00
C GLU A 44 -5.16 23.16 -11.08
N LEU A 45 -4.95 23.17 -9.76
CA LEU A 45 -6.03 23.00 -8.80
C LEU A 45 -7.06 24.12 -8.93
N VAL A 46 -8.32 23.73 -9.05
CA VAL A 46 -9.47 24.63 -9.11
C VAL A 46 -10.35 24.41 -7.88
N LEU A 47 -10.60 25.49 -7.14
CA LEU A 47 -11.60 25.55 -6.07
C LEU A 47 -12.85 26.25 -6.60
N THR A 48 -14.01 25.63 -6.46
CA THR A 48 -15.28 26.24 -6.87
C THR A 48 -15.95 26.91 -5.67
N VAL A 49 -16.30 28.18 -5.82
CA VAL A 49 -17.06 28.97 -4.83
C VAL A 49 -18.46 29.18 -5.39
N ASP A 50 -19.45 28.54 -4.77
CA ASP A 50 -20.84 28.57 -5.22
C ASP A 50 -21.68 29.50 -4.33
N ASP A 51 -21.44 29.47 -3.01
CA ASP A 51 -22.25 30.20 -2.04
C ASP A 51 -21.43 31.09 -1.07
N ASP A 52 -22.15 31.84 -0.23
CA ASP A 52 -21.56 32.74 0.76
C ASP A 52 -20.77 31.99 1.86
N ASN A 53 -21.03 30.69 2.06
CA ASN A 53 -20.30 29.85 2.99
C ASN A 53 -18.95 29.44 2.40
N ASP A 54 -18.91 28.97 1.15
CA ASP A 54 -17.68 28.68 0.40
C ASP A 54 -16.77 29.91 0.36
N TYR A 55 -17.35 31.09 0.12
CA TYR A 55 -16.62 32.35 0.14
C TYR A 55 -15.96 32.63 1.51
N LYS A 56 -16.69 32.42 2.61
CA LYS A 56 -16.16 32.61 3.97
C LYS A 56 -15.02 31.64 4.27
N ILE A 57 -15.17 30.38 3.86
CA ILE A 57 -14.14 29.35 4.03
C ILE A 57 -12.91 29.72 3.19
N LEU A 58 -13.09 30.10 1.94
CA LEU A 58 -11.99 30.51 1.06
C LEU A 58 -11.22 31.69 1.65
N ILE A 59 -11.88 32.73 2.16
CA ILE A 59 -11.17 33.83 2.83
C ILE A 59 -10.38 33.34 4.04
N LYS A 60 -11.00 32.49 4.87
CA LYS A 60 -10.36 31.96 6.08
C LYS A 60 -9.07 31.20 5.72
N VAL A 61 -9.11 30.43 4.65
CA VAL A 61 -7.98 29.69 4.09
C VAL A 61 -6.92 30.64 3.52
N LEU A 62 -7.31 31.58 2.65
CA LEU A 62 -6.40 32.52 1.97
C LEU A 62 -5.68 33.49 2.93
N LYS A 63 -6.24 33.74 4.11
CA LYS A 63 -5.57 34.53 5.17
C LYS A 63 -4.32 33.85 5.73
N LYS A 64 -4.20 32.53 5.58
CA LYS A 64 -3.01 31.77 5.98
C LYS A 64 -2.05 31.71 4.80
N SER A 65 -0.76 31.83 5.07
CA SER A 65 0.26 31.53 4.05
C SER A 65 0.39 30.00 3.97
N PHE A 66 0.04 29.45 2.80
CA PHE A 66 0.12 28.02 2.55
C PHE A 66 0.52 27.75 1.10
N SER A 67 1.08 26.56 0.86
CA SER A 67 1.39 26.03 -0.47
C SER A 67 0.90 24.60 -0.59
N PHE A 68 0.34 24.23 -1.74
CA PHE A 68 0.01 22.83 -2.01
C PHE A 68 1.27 22.00 -2.22
N THR A 69 1.21 20.73 -1.83
CA THR A 69 2.24 19.78 -2.25
C THR A 69 2.07 19.47 -3.75
N PRO A 70 3.14 19.36 -4.54
CA PRO A 70 3.03 19.23 -6.00
C PRO A 70 2.31 17.96 -6.48
N VAL A 71 2.51 16.83 -5.79
CA VAL A 71 2.03 15.52 -6.26
C VAL A 71 0.89 14.96 -5.42
N LEU A 72 1.00 15.08 -4.10
CA LEU A 72 -0.02 14.57 -3.19
C LEU A 72 -1.05 15.65 -2.93
N PHE A 73 -2.26 15.24 -2.59
CA PHE A 73 -3.28 16.18 -2.13
C PHE A 73 -3.00 16.58 -0.68
N GLY A 74 -2.10 17.56 -0.56
CA GLY A 74 -1.55 18.04 0.70
C GLY A 74 -1.34 19.55 0.69
N VAL A 75 -1.31 20.15 1.87
CA VAL A 75 -0.96 21.56 2.09
C VAL A 75 0.12 21.69 3.14
N GLU A 76 1.00 22.65 2.92
CA GLU A 76 1.98 23.07 3.90
C GLU A 76 1.63 24.47 4.41
N TYR A 77 1.62 24.65 5.72
CA TYR A 77 1.41 25.93 6.38
C TYR A 77 1.96 25.88 7.81
N GLU A 78 2.44 27.01 8.36
CA GLU A 78 2.85 27.13 9.77
C GLU A 78 3.81 26.01 10.27
N ASN A 79 4.77 25.58 9.43
CA ASN A 79 5.68 24.44 9.70
C ASN A 79 4.99 23.09 9.91
N LYS A 80 3.80 22.91 9.33
CA LYS A 80 3.03 21.66 9.31
C LYS A 80 2.73 21.27 7.88
N ILE A 81 2.65 19.97 7.65
CA ILE A 81 2.26 19.40 6.38
C ILE A 81 1.03 18.54 6.63
N GLU A 82 -0.09 18.90 6.03
CA GLU A 82 -1.34 18.15 6.10
C GLU A 82 -1.59 17.43 4.79
N ILE A 83 -1.83 16.13 4.86
CA ILE A 83 -2.05 15.28 3.70
C ILE A 83 -3.39 14.59 3.86
N ALA A 84 -4.25 14.75 2.86
CA ALA A 84 -5.55 14.10 2.85
C ALA A 84 -5.36 12.61 2.52
N LEU A 85 -5.97 11.77 3.34
CA LEU A 85 -5.96 10.32 3.20
C LEU A 85 -7.35 9.80 2.86
N SER A 86 -7.38 8.77 2.02
CA SER A 86 -8.56 7.94 1.80
C SER A 86 -8.36 6.55 2.39
N PRO A 87 -9.39 5.97 3.04
CA PRO A 87 -9.34 4.56 3.41
C PRO A 87 -9.36 3.71 2.15
N VAL A 88 -8.43 2.76 2.08
CA VAL A 88 -8.38 1.77 0.98
C VAL A 88 -9.62 0.86 1.05
N ASN A 89 -10.16 0.61 2.26
CA ASN A 89 -11.43 -0.08 2.47
C ASN A 89 -12.47 0.82 3.18
N PRO A 90 -13.55 1.25 2.51
CA PRO A 90 -14.53 2.16 3.11
C PRO A 90 -15.37 1.58 4.25
N ARG A 91 -15.42 0.26 4.51
CA ARG A 91 -16.24 -0.30 5.61
C ARG A 91 -15.54 -0.37 6.96
N THR A 92 -14.23 -0.61 7.00
CA THR A 92 -13.43 -0.40 8.23
C THR A 92 -13.43 1.07 8.65
N SER A 93 -13.71 1.96 7.68
CA SER A 93 -13.80 3.40 7.90
C SER A 93 -14.91 3.80 8.85
N HIS A 94 -16.12 3.23 8.86
CA HIS A 94 -17.17 3.79 9.75
C HIS A 94 -16.79 3.73 11.23
N MET A 95 -16.25 2.60 11.70
CA MET A 95 -15.88 2.43 13.12
C MET A 95 -14.54 3.10 13.46
N SER A 96 -13.57 3.09 12.55
CA SER A 96 -12.29 3.79 12.74
C SER A 96 -12.43 5.30 12.60
N ARG A 97 -13.33 5.81 11.75
CA ARG A 97 -13.67 7.24 11.62
C ARG A 97 -14.24 7.78 12.92
N TYR A 98 -15.14 7.06 13.60
CA TYR A 98 -15.65 7.52 14.90
C TYR A 98 -14.54 7.55 15.95
N LYS A 99 -13.70 6.51 16.03
CA LYS A 99 -12.60 6.46 17.01
C LYS A 99 -11.53 7.54 16.75
N LEU A 100 -11.11 7.70 15.49
CA LEU A 100 -10.13 8.71 15.07
C LEU A 100 -10.72 10.13 14.99
N LYS A 101 -12.04 10.30 15.13
CA LYS A 101 -12.66 11.61 15.30
C LYS A 101 -12.39 12.12 16.71
N ASP A 102 -12.64 11.27 17.71
CA ASP A 102 -12.56 11.64 19.13
C ASP A 102 -11.12 11.60 19.67
N LYS A 103 -10.29 10.67 19.18
CA LYS A 103 -8.88 10.55 19.59
C LYS A 103 -7.97 10.35 18.37
N PRO A 104 -7.09 11.32 18.03
CA PRO A 104 -6.14 11.14 16.94
C PRO A 104 -5.15 10.01 17.26
N ALA A 105 -4.70 9.31 16.22
CA ALA A 105 -3.56 8.42 16.35
C ALA A 105 -2.27 9.24 16.30
N GLU A 106 -1.56 9.31 17.42
CA GLU A 106 -0.31 10.06 17.54
C GLU A 106 0.89 9.11 17.37
N ILE A 107 1.79 9.49 16.48
CA ILE A 107 2.97 8.70 16.08
C ILE A 107 4.19 9.61 16.18
N GLU A 108 5.23 9.15 16.86
CA GLU A 108 6.57 9.75 16.82
C GLU A 108 7.47 8.94 15.90
N MET A 109 8.25 9.64 15.07
CA MET A 109 9.22 9.00 14.18
C MET A 109 10.43 9.90 13.98
N SER A 110 11.63 9.34 14.02
CA SER A 110 12.83 10.04 13.60
C SER A 110 13.09 9.81 12.11
N PHE A 111 13.32 10.87 11.34
CA PHE A 111 13.65 10.78 9.91
C PHE A 111 14.65 11.86 9.50
N PHE A 112 15.81 11.47 8.97
CA PHE A 112 16.85 12.37 8.44
C PHE A 112 17.13 13.61 9.32
N LYS A 113 17.54 13.40 10.58
CA LYS A 113 17.78 14.46 11.59
C LYS A 113 16.54 15.27 12.01
N ASN A 114 15.36 14.92 11.55
CA ASN A 114 14.09 15.47 12.01
C ASN A 114 13.49 14.54 13.07
N GLN A 115 12.86 15.14 14.09
CA GLN A 115 11.94 14.46 14.99
C GLN A 115 10.54 14.82 14.54
N LEU A 116 9.81 13.84 14.03
CA LEU A 116 8.49 14.02 13.45
C LEU A 116 7.43 13.63 14.45
N GLU A 117 6.43 14.49 14.61
CA GLU A 117 5.16 14.11 15.23
C GLU A 117 4.12 14.02 14.13
N ILE A 118 3.53 12.84 13.99
CA ILE A 118 2.56 12.51 12.97
C ILE A 118 1.23 12.22 13.67
N SER A 119 0.17 12.91 13.26
CA SER A 119 -1.18 12.70 13.76
C SER A 119 -2.10 12.28 12.63
N ILE A 120 -2.81 11.17 12.78
CA ILE A 120 -3.88 10.75 11.86
C ILE A 120 -5.22 10.98 12.54
N GLN A 121 -6.03 11.89 12.00
CA GLN A 121 -7.32 12.26 12.57
C GLN A 121 -8.43 12.33 11.51
N PHE A 122 -9.66 12.02 11.90
CA PHE A 122 -10.82 12.18 11.04
C PHE A 122 -11.42 13.58 11.14
N GLN A 123 -11.45 14.31 10.02
CA GLN A 123 -12.01 15.67 9.92
C GLN A 123 -11.63 16.63 11.08
N PRO A 124 -10.34 16.87 11.33
CA PRO A 124 -9.92 17.85 12.34
C PRO A 124 -10.45 19.25 12.00
N GLU A 125 -11.20 19.87 12.94
CA GLU A 125 -11.79 21.21 12.75
C GLU A 125 -10.74 22.31 12.54
N SER A 126 -9.57 22.15 13.16
CA SER A 126 -8.44 23.08 13.06
C SER A 126 -7.66 22.96 11.74
N SER A 127 -7.85 21.88 10.98
CA SER A 127 -7.07 21.61 9.77
C SER A 127 -7.45 22.55 8.63
N LEU A 128 -6.42 23.03 7.93
CA LEU A 128 -6.56 23.81 6.72
C LEU A 128 -7.09 22.94 5.58
N MET A 129 -6.60 21.71 5.50
CA MET A 129 -7.03 20.74 4.49
C MET A 129 -8.51 20.36 4.64
N THR A 130 -9.04 20.18 5.87
CA THR A 130 -10.48 19.96 6.07
C THR A 130 -11.31 21.11 5.47
N GLN A 131 -10.89 22.36 5.75
CA GLN A 131 -11.57 23.56 5.25
C GLN A 131 -11.50 23.66 3.71
N LEU A 132 -10.34 23.36 3.13
CA LEU A 132 -10.16 23.31 1.68
C LEU A 132 -11.06 22.25 1.03
N MET A 133 -11.18 21.07 1.65
CA MET A 133 -12.03 19.99 1.16
C MET A 133 -13.53 20.27 1.26
N GLU A 134 -13.96 21.19 2.13
CA GLU A 134 -15.36 21.64 2.17
C GLU A 134 -15.72 22.48 0.93
N VAL A 135 -14.79 23.30 0.45
CA VAL A 135 -14.96 24.14 -0.76
C VAL A 135 -14.82 23.32 -2.04
N MET A 136 -14.00 22.25 -2.02
CA MET A 136 -13.90 21.34 -3.16
C MET A 136 -15.16 20.47 -3.26
N ARG A 137 -16.04 20.81 -4.22
CA ARG A 137 -17.31 20.13 -4.54
C ARG A 137 -17.36 18.66 -4.11
N GLY A 138 -18.02 18.45 -2.97
CA GLY A 138 -18.30 17.15 -2.37
C GLY A 138 -17.79 17.06 -0.94
N LYS A 139 -18.70 17.11 0.04
CA LYS A 139 -18.42 16.81 1.46
C LYS A 139 -17.76 15.43 1.58
N ARG A 140 -16.44 15.41 1.54
CA ARG A 140 -15.64 14.21 1.72
C ARG A 140 -15.17 14.18 3.14
N SER A 141 -15.66 13.18 3.84
CA SER A 141 -15.12 12.75 5.12
C SER A 141 -13.70 12.26 4.90
N SER A 142 -12.72 13.14 5.05
CA SER A 142 -11.31 12.83 4.91
C SER A 142 -10.67 12.49 6.25
N LEU A 143 -9.77 11.53 6.19
CA LEU A 143 -8.74 11.38 7.20
C LEU A 143 -7.61 12.32 6.81
N ILE A 144 -7.00 12.95 7.80
CA ILE A 144 -5.90 13.89 7.59
C ILE A 144 -4.73 13.39 8.39
N MET A 145 -3.60 13.24 7.70
CA MET A 145 -2.30 13.06 8.33
C MET A 145 -1.64 14.43 8.45
N THR A 146 -1.37 14.86 9.67
CA THR A 146 -0.59 16.06 9.97
C THR A 146 0.81 15.64 10.37
N ILE A 147 1.82 16.16 9.69
CA ILE A 147 3.24 15.95 9.97
C ILE A 147 3.81 17.28 10.48
N THR A 148 4.40 17.27 11.67
CA THR A 148 5.13 18.40 12.26
C THR A 148 6.60 18.01 12.50
N GLY A 149 7.46 19.02 12.72
CA GLY A 149 8.88 18.79 13.03
C GLY A 149 9.77 18.47 11.82
N TYR A 150 9.23 18.49 10.60
CA TYR A 150 10.00 18.34 9.37
C TYR A 150 10.67 19.68 8.99
N GLN A 151 11.99 19.78 9.18
CA GLN A 151 12.76 21.02 8.97
C GLN A 151 13.89 20.86 7.96
N ASN A 152 14.54 19.69 7.95
CA ASN A 152 15.75 19.43 7.17
C ASN A 152 15.43 18.42 6.07
N PRO A 153 15.33 18.86 4.80
CA PRO A 153 15.15 17.93 3.70
C PRO A 153 16.41 17.11 3.45
N SER A 154 16.22 15.88 2.98
CA SER A 154 17.30 15.03 2.51
C SER A 154 17.87 15.51 1.18
N ILE A 155 18.94 14.85 0.74
CA ILE A 155 19.57 15.09 -0.56
C ILE A 155 18.59 14.79 -1.70
N GLU A 156 17.67 13.84 -1.52
CA GLU A 156 16.65 13.49 -2.51
C GLU A 156 15.53 14.53 -2.60
N GLY A 157 15.51 15.48 -1.66
CA GLY A 157 14.55 16.57 -1.61
C GLY A 157 13.27 16.22 -0.86
N LYS A 158 12.52 17.27 -0.54
CA LYS A 158 11.34 17.22 0.33
C LYS A 158 10.24 16.28 -0.15
N GLU A 159 10.03 16.22 -1.46
CA GLU A 159 8.96 15.40 -2.01
C GLU A 159 9.25 13.90 -1.84
N SER A 160 10.49 13.48 -2.09
CA SER A 160 10.93 12.09 -1.85
C SER A 160 10.77 11.74 -0.38
N ASP A 161 11.22 12.63 0.50
CA ASP A 161 11.10 12.45 1.95
C ASP A 161 9.65 12.25 2.38
N LEU A 162 8.73 13.10 1.91
CA LEU A 162 7.31 12.98 2.25
C LEU A 162 6.72 11.66 1.77
N ARG A 163 7.02 11.23 0.54
CA ARG A 163 6.57 9.93 0.03
C ARG A 163 7.12 8.79 0.89
N ASN A 164 8.39 8.83 1.24
CA ASN A 164 9.04 7.81 2.08
C ASN A 164 8.45 7.77 3.49
N ILE A 165 8.23 8.93 4.12
CA ILE A 165 7.59 9.06 5.43
C ILE A 165 6.18 8.48 5.38
N LEU A 166 5.39 8.81 4.35
CA LEU A 166 4.04 8.31 4.17
C LEU A 166 4.00 6.80 3.98
N ILE A 167 4.82 6.27 3.08
CA ILE A 167 4.87 4.83 2.81
C ILE A 167 5.25 4.07 4.08
N SER A 168 6.29 4.52 4.79
CA SER A 168 6.72 3.92 6.06
C SER A 168 5.62 3.96 7.11
N THR A 169 5.03 5.13 7.33
CA THR A 169 4.05 5.33 8.40
C THR A 169 2.75 4.58 8.11
N LEU A 170 2.22 4.70 6.90
CA LEU A 170 0.94 4.11 6.52
C LEU A 170 1.02 2.59 6.42
N PHE A 171 2.14 2.04 5.93
CA PHE A 171 2.33 0.60 5.87
C PHE A 171 2.46 0.00 7.28
N ASP A 172 3.27 0.58 8.16
CA ASP A 172 3.37 0.13 9.56
C ASP A 172 2.03 0.25 10.29
N PHE A 173 1.31 1.35 10.07
CA PHE A 173 -0.02 1.55 10.64
C PHE A 173 -1.01 0.49 10.15
N SER A 174 -0.99 0.19 8.85
CA SER A 174 -1.78 -0.88 8.24
C SER A 174 -1.41 -2.25 8.82
N TYR A 175 -0.10 -2.52 8.97
CA TYR A 175 0.41 -3.77 9.51
C TYR A 175 -0.05 -3.99 10.97
N SER A 176 0.10 -2.97 11.82
CA SER A 176 -0.19 -3.07 13.26
C SER A 176 -1.68 -2.99 13.60
N TYR A 177 -2.47 -2.19 12.88
CA TYR A 177 -3.85 -1.90 13.24
C TYR A 177 -4.87 -2.40 12.21
N ASN A 178 -4.42 -3.00 11.10
CA ASN A 178 -5.26 -3.46 9.99
C ASN A 178 -6.17 -2.32 9.45
N LEU A 179 -5.65 -1.10 9.52
CA LEU A 179 -6.26 0.12 9.00
C LEU A 179 -5.44 0.61 7.81
N VAL A 180 -5.95 0.32 6.62
CA VAL A 180 -5.25 0.64 5.37
C VAL A 180 -5.71 1.99 4.85
N PHE A 181 -4.77 2.93 4.75
CA PHE A 181 -4.99 4.28 4.22
C PHE A 181 -4.01 4.54 3.08
N GLU A 182 -4.39 5.45 2.19
CA GLU A 182 -3.53 5.94 1.14
C GLU A 182 -3.67 7.45 0.98
N PRO A 183 -2.62 8.16 0.54
CA PRO A 183 -2.75 9.57 0.21
C PRO A 183 -3.66 9.73 -1.00
N ILE A 184 -4.51 10.74 -0.95
CA ILE A 184 -5.34 11.12 -2.09
C ILE A 184 -4.43 11.78 -3.13
N ASN A 185 -4.49 11.30 -4.37
CA ASN A 185 -3.92 12.01 -5.53
C ASN A 185 -4.98 12.95 -6.11
N PHE A 186 -4.57 14.08 -6.70
CA PHE A 186 -5.49 15.00 -7.36
C PHE A 186 -6.40 14.29 -8.40
N ASP A 187 -5.87 13.33 -9.16
CA ASP A 187 -6.61 12.54 -10.16
C ASP A 187 -7.62 11.55 -9.55
N SER A 188 -7.36 11.09 -8.32
CA SER A 188 -8.17 10.08 -7.63
C SER A 188 -9.46 10.63 -7.03
N LEU A 189 -9.67 11.95 -7.11
CA LEU A 189 -10.87 12.62 -6.60
C LEU A 189 -12.17 12.17 -7.30
N VAL A 190 -12.20 11.22 -8.23
CA VAL A 190 -13.42 10.86 -8.98
C VAL A 190 -13.99 9.47 -8.65
N ARG A 191 -13.27 8.58 -7.94
CA ARG A 191 -13.68 7.15 -7.85
C ARG A 191 -14.03 6.67 -6.45
N ARG A 192 -15.20 6.03 -6.31
CA ARG A 192 -15.58 5.21 -5.14
C ARG A 192 -15.38 3.74 -5.50
N VAL A 193 -14.63 2.99 -4.68
CA VAL A 193 -14.43 1.54 -4.86
C VAL A 193 -15.33 0.76 -3.87
N PRO A 194 -15.91 -0.40 -4.24
CA PRO A 194 -16.77 -1.20 -3.38
C PRO A 194 -16.03 -1.97 -2.26
N LEU A 195 -16.76 -2.84 -1.54
CA LEU A 195 -16.69 -3.00 -0.09
C LEU A 195 -16.38 -4.46 0.34
N ARG A 196 -15.47 -4.67 1.30
CA ARG A 196 -15.31 -5.98 1.99
C ARG A 196 -15.27 -5.85 3.53
N ARG A 197 -15.81 -6.87 4.22
CA ARG A 197 -15.75 -7.04 5.68
C ARG A 197 -14.37 -7.60 6.07
N LYS A 198 -13.67 -6.93 6.98
CA LYS A 198 -12.60 -7.50 7.82
C LYS A 198 -13.03 -7.36 9.29
N ASN A 199 -12.41 -8.16 10.16
CA ASN A 199 -12.71 -8.21 11.60
C ASN A 199 -12.52 -6.84 12.29
N LYS A 200 -13.11 -6.71 13.48
CA LYS A 200 -13.07 -5.48 14.29
C LYS A 200 -11.61 -5.03 14.50
N THR A 201 -11.29 -3.82 14.06
CA THR A 201 -10.02 -3.17 14.35
C THR A 201 -10.17 -2.18 15.51
N THR A 202 -9.15 -2.13 16.35
CA THR A 202 -9.01 -1.11 17.40
C THR A 202 -8.00 -0.09 16.90
N ALA A 203 -8.46 1.16 16.70
CA ALA A 203 -7.56 2.29 16.54
C ALA A 203 -6.67 2.39 17.80
N PRO A 204 -5.40 2.78 17.65
CA PRO A 204 -4.52 2.98 18.79
C PRO A 204 -5.08 4.04 19.73
N THR A 205 -4.98 3.77 21.03
CA THR A 205 -5.31 4.75 22.07
C THR A 205 -4.09 5.48 22.57
N ASP A 206 -2.91 4.87 22.55
CA ASP A 206 -1.70 5.45 23.10
C ASP A 206 -0.79 5.97 21.99
N LYS A 207 0.14 6.84 22.39
CA LYS A 207 1.14 7.39 21.48
C LYS A 207 2.09 6.29 21.03
N ILE A 208 2.32 6.23 19.72
CA ILE A 208 3.09 5.17 19.09
C ILE A 208 4.47 5.68 18.73
N GLN A 209 5.51 4.89 18.97
CA GLN A 209 6.84 5.19 18.49
C GLN A 209 7.15 4.29 17.29
N PHE A 210 7.23 4.89 16.10
CA PHE A 210 7.62 4.19 14.88
C PHE A 210 9.09 4.45 14.55
N ILE A 211 9.71 3.41 13.98
CA ILE A 211 11.04 3.50 13.39
C ILE A 211 10.83 3.63 11.89
N TYR A 212 11.42 4.67 11.30
CA TYR A 212 11.40 4.83 9.85
C TYR A 212 12.03 3.63 9.16
N LYS A 213 11.34 3.08 8.17
CA LYS A 213 11.80 1.98 7.32
C LYS A 213 11.72 2.39 5.87
N ARG A 214 12.77 2.12 5.10
CA ARG A 214 12.76 2.35 3.65
C ARG A 214 12.13 1.17 2.93
N TYR A 215 10.80 1.18 2.82
CA TYR A 215 10.07 0.22 2.00
C TYR A 215 10.27 0.47 0.51
N ILE A 216 10.11 -0.59 -0.30
CA ILE A 216 10.10 -0.53 -1.76
C ILE A 216 8.70 -0.07 -2.21
N PRO A 217 8.54 1.13 -2.78
CA PRO A 217 7.23 1.71 -3.08
C PRO A 217 6.35 0.82 -3.97
N GLU A 218 6.95 0.21 -4.99
CA GLU A 218 6.24 -0.63 -5.96
C GLU A 218 5.58 -1.85 -5.30
N LEU A 219 6.22 -2.42 -4.27
CA LEU A 219 5.68 -3.57 -3.54
C LEU A 219 4.50 -3.17 -2.66
N VAL A 220 4.62 -2.03 -1.97
CA VAL A 220 3.52 -1.47 -1.17
C VAL A 220 2.34 -1.10 -2.07
N GLU A 221 2.59 -0.61 -3.28
CA GLU A 221 1.54 -0.33 -4.26
C GLU A 221 0.83 -1.61 -4.71
N TYR A 222 1.55 -2.67 -5.10
CA TYR A 222 0.93 -3.96 -5.42
C TYR A 222 0.08 -4.51 -4.26
N PHE A 223 0.59 -4.39 -3.04
CA PHE A 223 -0.14 -4.81 -1.84
C PHE A 223 -1.45 -4.02 -1.66
N ASN A 224 -1.39 -2.68 -1.80
CA ASN A 224 -2.55 -1.81 -1.71
C ASN A 224 -3.56 -2.05 -2.84
N ILE A 225 -3.11 -2.30 -4.07
CA ILE A 225 -3.99 -2.70 -5.18
C ILE A 225 -4.72 -3.99 -4.84
N GLY A 226 -4.02 -4.99 -4.30
CA GLY A 226 -4.62 -6.25 -3.83
C GLY A 226 -5.72 -6.02 -2.79
N GLU A 227 -5.56 -5.06 -1.88
CA GLU A 227 -6.59 -4.68 -0.91
C GLU A 227 -7.83 -4.01 -1.56
N LYS A 228 -7.66 -3.27 -2.66
CA LYS A 228 -8.76 -2.59 -3.39
C LYS A 228 -9.56 -3.51 -4.30
N VAL A 229 -8.91 -4.56 -4.82
CA VAL A 229 -9.50 -5.44 -5.83
C VAL A 229 -10.54 -6.37 -5.20
N ASP A 230 -11.76 -6.33 -5.75
CA ASP A 230 -12.85 -7.21 -5.32
C ASP A 230 -12.76 -8.62 -5.93
N TYR A 231 -12.18 -8.74 -7.13
CA TYR A 231 -12.09 -10.01 -7.86
C TYR A 231 -10.97 -10.90 -7.28
N PRO A 232 -11.29 -12.05 -6.64
CA PRO A 232 -10.30 -12.82 -5.88
C PRO A 232 -9.10 -13.32 -6.69
N PRO A 233 -9.26 -13.81 -7.94
CA PRO A 233 -8.10 -14.22 -8.74
C PRO A 233 -7.11 -13.08 -8.99
N PHE A 234 -7.61 -11.88 -9.33
CA PHE A 234 -6.71 -10.74 -9.57
C PHE A 234 -6.02 -10.28 -8.28
N ARG A 235 -6.73 -10.32 -7.14
CA ARG A 235 -6.15 -10.03 -5.82
C ARG A 235 -5.01 -10.99 -5.46
N PHE A 236 -5.17 -12.30 -5.71
CA PHE A 236 -4.11 -13.28 -5.51
C PHE A 236 -2.86 -12.91 -6.34
N ILE A 237 -3.05 -12.52 -7.60
CA ILE A 237 -1.96 -12.12 -8.49
C ILE A 237 -1.23 -10.86 -8.01
N CYS A 238 -1.95 -9.87 -7.46
CA CYS A 238 -1.32 -8.69 -6.86
C CYS A 238 -0.31 -9.06 -5.75
N TYR A 239 -0.68 -9.97 -4.85
CA TYR A 239 0.24 -10.45 -3.81
C TYR A 239 1.36 -11.33 -4.37
N PHE A 240 1.06 -12.15 -5.40
CA PHE A 240 2.08 -12.95 -6.08
C PHE A 240 3.17 -12.10 -6.73
N HIS A 241 2.85 -10.93 -7.29
CA HIS A 241 3.86 -10.05 -7.89
C HIS A 241 4.94 -9.60 -6.88
N ILE A 242 4.60 -9.53 -5.59
CA ILE A 242 5.59 -9.24 -4.53
C ILE A 242 6.58 -10.40 -4.38
N ILE A 243 6.11 -11.64 -4.45
CA ILE A 243 6.96 -12.84 -4.45
C ILE A 243 7.82 -12.89 -5.72
N GLU A 244 7.22 -12.58 -6.87
CA GLU A 244 7.88 -12.57 -8.18
C GLU A 244 9.04 -11.56 -8.24
N TYR A 245 8.86 -10.37 -7.65
CA TYR A 245 9.91 -9.35 -7.56
C TYR A 245 11.21 -9.88 -6.94
N PHE A 246 11.10 -10.73 -5.90
CA PHE A 246 12.26 -11.36 -5.26
C PHE A 246 12.67 -12.69 -5.88
N SER A 247 11.83 -13.29 -6.71
CA SER A 247 12.13 -14.58 -7.36
C SER A 247 13.37 -14.50 -8.24
N ASP A 248 13.56 -13.39 -8.96
CA ASP A 248 14.75 -13.17 -9.79
C ASP A 248 15.97 -12.67 -8.99
N LYS A 249 15.74 -11.92 -7.91
CA LYS A 249 16.83 -11.37 -7.05
C LYS A 249 17.39 -12.41 -6.06
N SER A 250 16.56 -13.35 -5.60
CA SER A 250 16.93 -14.35 -4.59
C SER A 250 18.09 -15.24 -5.03
N ALA A 251 18.18 -15.56 -6.33
CA ALA A 251 19.29 -16.33 -6.89
C ALA A 251 20.65 -15.62 -6.68
N TYR A 252 20.71 -14.30 -6.90
CA TYR A 252 21.91 -13.51 -6.67
C TYR A 252 22.29 -13.45 -5.19
N TYR A 253 21.32 -13.23 -4.30
CA TYR A 253 21.58 -13.20 -2.86
C TYR A 253 22.08 -14.54 -2.33
N TYR A 254 21.46 -15.64 -2.76
CA TYR A 254 21.89 -16.99 -2.39
C TYR A 254 23.31 -17.27 -2.87
N ALA A 255 23.62 -16.89 -4.12
CA ALA A 255 24.95 -17.06 -4.68
C ALA A 255 26.01 -16.19 -3.96
N ALA A 256 25.69 -14.92 -3.68
CA ALA A 256 26.58 -14.02 -2.95
C ALA A 256 26.86 -14.53 -1.53
N LYS A 257 25.84 -15.00 -0.81
CA LYS A 257 25.98 -15.59 0.54
C LYS A 257 26.88 -16.82 0.50
N LYS A 258 26.69 -17.70 -0.49
CA LYS A 258 27.54 -18.90 -0.64
C LYS A 258 28.98 -18.53 -0.96
N LEU A 259 29.21 -17.59 -1.88
CA LEU A 259 30.55 -17.11 -2.22
C LEU A 259 31.25 -16.50 -1.01
N LYS A 260 30.56 -15.63 -0.27
CA LYS A 260 31.08 -15.02 0.97
C LYS A 260 31.46 -16.09 2.00
N SER A 261 30.64 -17.13 2.14
CA SER A 261 30.93 -18.25 3.06
C SER A 261 32.18 -19.06 2.67
N LEU A 262 32.50 -19.14 1.37
CA LEU A 262 33.71 -19.80 0.89
C LEU A 262 34.94 -18.91 1.12
N MET A 263 34.83 -17.61 0.87
CA MET A 263 35.93 -16.65 1.03
C MET A 263 36.37 -16.44 2.49
N ILE A 264 35.45 -16.57 3.45
CA ILE A 264 35.74 -16.35 4.88
C ILE A 264 36.35 -17.59 5.55
N LYS A 265 36.52 -18.70 4.82
CA LYS A 265 37.12 -19.90 5.40
C LYS A 265 38.57 -19.64 5.85
N PRO A 266 38.97 -20.07 7.07
CA PRO A 266 40.32 -19.80 7.60
C PRO A 266 41.45 -20.31 6.70
N ASP A 267 41.22 -21.38 5.95
CA ASP A 267 42.17 -22.03 5.05
C ASP A 267 42.04 -21.57 3.58
N PHE A 268 41.26 -20.52 3.30
CA PHE A 268 41.02 -20.06 1.93
C PHE A 268 42.31 -19.74 1.16
N HIS A 269 43.29 -19.17 1.84
CA HIS A 269 44.61 -18.82 1.29
C HIS A 269 45.44 -20.04 0.85
N ILE A 270 45.19 -21.22 1.44
CA ILE A 270 45.89 -22.48 1.09
C ILE A 270 45.11 -23.23 0.01
N ASN A 271 43.79 -23.22 0.12
CA ASN A 271 42.89 -24.03 -0.71
C ASN A 271 42.13 -23.19 -1.76
N THR A 272 42.74 -22.11 -2.26
CA THR A 272 42.07 -21.14 -3.14
C THR A 272 41.48 -21.80 -4.38
N ASP A 273 42.27 -22.60 -5.12
CA ASP A 273 41.80 -23.26 -6.35
C ASP A 273 40.63 -24.20 -6.12
N LYS A 274 40.62 -24.90 -4.98
CA LYS A 274 39.50 -25.77 -4.58
C LYS A 274 38.24 -24.97 -4.32
N TYR A 275 38.33 -23.87 -3.58
CA TYR A 275 37.16 -23.03 -3.26
C TYR A 275 36.66 -22.25 -4.46
N VAL A 276 37.55 -21.77 -5.34
CA VAL A 276 37.18 -21.16 -6.62
C VAL A 276 36.47 -22.19 -7.52
N SER A 277 36.99 -23.41 -7.62
CA SER A 277 36.34 -24.48 -8.39
C SER A 277 34.97 -24.84 -7.82
N GLN A 278 34.83 -24.88 -6.49
CA GLN A 278 33.54 -25.05 -5.82
C GLN A 278 32.57 -23.91 -6.15
N ALA A 279 33.03 -22.66 -6.12
CA ALA A 279 32.20 -21.52 -6.50
C ALA A 279 31.74 -21.59 -7.97
N ILE A 280 32.64 -21.91 -8.90
CA ILE A 280 32.31 -22.07 -10.33
C ILE A 280 31.29 -23.20 -10.53
N SER A 281 31.50 -24.34 -9.88
CA SER A 281 30.57 -25.48 -9.96
C SER A 281 29.18 -25.11 -9.43
N PHE A 282 29.14 -24.34 -8.34
CA PHE A 282 27.91 -23.83 -7.76
C PHE A 282 27.19 -22.88 -8.73
N PHE A 283 27.88 -21.89 -9.31
CA PHE A 283 27.28 -20.99 -10.30
C PHE A 283 26.73 -21.73 -11.52
N LYS A 284 27.44 -22.76 -12.00
CA LYS A 284 27.00 -23.57 -13.14
C LYS A 284 25.73 -24.36 -12.82
N ILE A 285 25.61 -24.90 -11.61
CA ILE A 285 24.40 -25.59 -11.16
C ILE A 285 23.24 -24.60 -10.99
N GLU A 286 23.50 -23.45 -10.38
CA GLU A 286 22.54 -22.36 -10.21
C GLU A 286 21.97 -21.86 -11.55
N SER A 287 22.82 -21.68 -12.56
CA SER A 287 22.39 -21.18 -13.86
C SER A 287 21.67 -22.22 -14.73
N THR A 288 21.82 -23.52 -14.46
CA THR A 288 21.29 -24.59 -15.33
C THR A 288 20.16 -25.41 -14.72
N LYS A 289 20.17 -25.68 -13.41
CA LYS A 289 19.18 -26.55 -12.74
C LYS A 289 18.14 -25.81 -11.91
N TYR A 290 18.47 -24.61 -11.44
CA TYR A 290 17.65 -23.87 -10.48
C TYR A 290 16.89 -22.69 -11.10
N THR A 291 16.55 -22.80 -12.39
CA THR A 291 15.82 -21.78 -13.16
C THR A 291 14.31 -21.92 -13.10
N SER A 292 13.77 -23.02 -12.56
CA SER A 292 12.32 -23.24 -12.51
C SER A 292 11.63 -22.30 -11.52
N ASP A 293 10.44 -21.83 -11.87
CA ASP A 293 9.64 -20.92 -11.04
C ASP A 293 9.38 -21.49 -9.64
N LYS A 294 9.15 -22.81 -9.54
CA LYS A 294 9.01 -23.52 -8.25
C LYS A 294 10.22 -23.30 -7.34
N ILE A 295 11.43 -23.47 -7.87
CA ILE A 295 12.66 -23.29 -7.11
C ILE A 295 12.82 -21.83 -6.67
N LYS A 296 12.51 -20.88 -7.56
CA LYS A 296 12.59 -19.44 -7.24
C LYS A 296 11.62 -19.06 -6.11
N ILE A 297 10.36 -19.48 -6.21
CA ILE A 297 9.36 -19.26 -5.16
C ILE A 297 9.84 -19.86 -3.84
N ARG A 298 10.31 -21.11 -3.86
CA ARG A 298 10.81 -21.79 -2.65
C ARG A 298 11.91 -21.00 -1.95
N ARG A 299 12.85 -20.42 -2.72
CA ARG A 299 13.94 -19.58 -2.17
C ARG A 299 13.42 -18.33 -1.49
N VAL A 300 12.43 -17.66 -2.10
CA VAL A 300 11.80 -16.49 -1.50
C VAL A 300 11.12 -16.88 -0.18
N ILE A 301 10.39 -18.00 -0.14
CA ILE A 301 9.77 -18.48 1.10
C ILE A 301 10.82 -18.78 2.18
N ASN A 302 11.88 -19.53 1.85
CA ASN A 302 12.98 -19.82 2.78
C ASN A 302 13.66 -18.55 3.30
N GLN A 303 13.81 -17.53 2.43
CA GLN A 303 14.53 -16.32 2.77
C GLN A 303 13.75 -15.41 3.73
N PHE A 304 12.44 -15.30 3.58
CA PHE A 304 11.65 -14.26 4.25
C PHE A 304 10.62 -14.80 5.24
N ILE A 305 10.20 -16.07 5.15
CA ILE A 305 9.07 -16.57 5.92
C ILE A 305 9.55 -17.45 7.08
N ASN A 306 9.28 -17.01 8.31
CA ASN A 306 9.45 -17.83 9.50
C ASN A 306 8.23 -18.76 9.68
N ARG A 307 8.48 -20.07 9.73
CA ARG A 307 7.43 -21.09 9.87
C ARG A 307 6.57 -20.90 11.12
N SER A 308 7.17 -20.62 12.28
CA SER A 308 6.45 -20.56 13.56
C SER A 308 5.52 -19.35 13.62
N GLU A 309 6.00 -18.19 13.19
CA GLU A 309 5.21 -16.97 13.11
C GLU A 309 4.07 -17.10 12.09
N PHE A 310 4.35 -17.76 10.96
CA PHE A 310 3.34 -18.01 9.94
C PHE A 310 2.24 -18.97 10.41
N GLU A 311 2.59 -20.03 11.16
CA GLU A 311 1.61 -20.93 11.77
C GLU A 311 0.72 -20.20 12.78
N GLU A 312 1.32 -19.34 13.61
CA GLU A 312 0.60 -18.52 14.59
C GLU A 312 -0.40 -17.57 13.90
N TYR A 313 0.02 -16.88 12.84
CA TYR A 313 -0.88 -16.04 12.04
C TYR A 313 -2.09 -16.82 11.51
N LEU A 314 -1.88 -17.99 10.88
CA LEU A 314 -2.98 -18.79 10.35
C LEU A 314 -3.93 -19.30 11.44
N LYS A 315 -3.42 -19.49 12.65
CA LYS A 315 -4.21 -19.85 13.83
C LYS A 315 -5.07 -18.67 14.30
N GLU A 316 -4.51 -17.46 14.36
CA GLU A 316 -5.22 -16.25 14.79
C GLU A 316 -6.42 -15.91 13.89
N ILE A 317 -6.30 -16.15 12.59
CA ILE A 317 -7.38 -15.89 11.62
C ILE A 317 -8.31 -17.11 11.41
N ASP A 318 -8.15 -18.19 12.18
CA ASP A 318 -8.99 -19.39 12.17
C ASP A 318 -9.05 -20.13 10.80
N VAL A 319 -7.90 -20.24 10.12
CA VAL A 319 -7.77 -20.99 8.85
C VAL A 319 -6.72 -22.09 8.90
N LEU A 320 -6.04 -22.28 10.02
CA LEU A 320 -4.96 -23.26 10.15
C LEU A 320 -5.40 -24.69 9.79
N ASP A 321 -6.59 -25.10 10.23
CA ASP A 321 -7.14 -26.44 9.96
C ASP A 321 -7.36 -26.73 8.48
N TYR A 322 -7.67 -25.69 7.69
CA TYR A 322 -7.78 -25.79 6.24
C TYR A 322 -6.42 -26.08 5.61
N PHE A 323 -5.37 -25.40 6.07
CA PHE A 323 -4.02 -25.56 5.52
C PHE A 323 -3.31 -26.84 5.95
N LYS A 324 -3.62 -27.39 7.13
CA LYS A 324 -3.06 -28.69 7.57
C LYS A 324 -3.53 -29.87 6.72
N LYS A 325 -4.64 -29.72 5.98
CA LYS A 325 -5.23 -30.80 5.17
C LYS A 325 -4.98 -30.56 3.67
N PRO A 326 -4.77 -31.62 2.88
CA PRO A 326 -4.87 -31.53 1.43
C PRO A 326 -6.24 -31.00 1.04
N THR A 327 -6.28 -30.13 0.03
CA THR A 327 -7.51 -29.53 -0.48
C THR A 327 -7.56 -29.69 -1.99
N THR A 328 -8.74 -29.97 -2.52
CA THR A 328 -8.97 -30.06 -3.97
C THR A 328 -9.86 -28.91 -4.43
N ILE A 329 -9.47 -28.25 -5.52
CA ILE A 329 -10.28 -27.22 -6.20
C ILE A 329 -10.89 -27.84 -7.46
N ASP A 330 -12.20 -27.70 -7.61
CA ASP A 330 -12.99 -28.38 -8.63
C ASP A 330 -12.95 -27.57 -9.94
N CYS A 331 -11.91 -27.78 -10.72
CA CYS A 331 -11.73 -27.17 -12.05
C CYS A 331 -12.08 -28.18 -13.16
N SER A 332 -11.68 -27.90 -14.41
CA SER A 332 -11.85 -28.87 -15.52
C SER A 332 -11.20 -30.23 -15.22
N LYS A 333 -10.09 -30.20 -14.48
CA LYS A 333 -9.49 -31.33 -13.78
C LYS A 333 -9.37 -30.95 -12.30
N PRO A 334 -9.40 -31.91 -11.35
CA PRO A 334 -9.17 -31.60 -9.95
C PRO A 334 -7.77 -30.99 -9.75
N LEU A 335 -7.70 -29.79 -9.17
CA LEU A 335 -6.43 -29.18 -8.76
C LEU A 335 -6.15 -29.56 -7.31
N GLU A 336 -5.19 -30.45 -7.11
CA GLU A 336 -4.80 -30.90 -5.78
C GLU A 336 -3.76 -29.96 -5.15
N LEU A 337 -4.07 -29.47 -3.96
CA LEU A 337 -3.20 -28.65 -3.13
C LEU A 337 -2.76 -29.46 -1.90
N PRO A 338 -1.45 -29.62 -1.65
CA PRO A 338 -0.96 -30.41 -0.52
C PRO A 338 -1.32 -29.74 0.82
N GLY A 339 -1.41 -30.53 1.90
CA GLY A 339 -1.41 -29.95 3.25
C GLY A 339 -0.06 -29.30 3.55
N ILE A 340 -0.05 -28.16 4.24
CA ILE A 340 1.18 -27.53 4.71
C ILE A 340 1.74 -28.36 5.87
N ASP A 341 3.00 -28.78 5.74
CA ASP A 341 3.72 -29.49 6.77
C ASP A 341 4.45 -28.48 7.67
N PHE A 342 3.98 -28.33 8.90
CA PHE A 342 4.56 -27.43 9.91
C PHE A 342 5.58 -28.12 10.82
N GLU A 343 6.03 -29.35 10.53
CA GLU A 343 6.99 -30.08 11.38
C GLU A 343 8.44 -29.82 10.97
N SER A 344 8.70 -29.63 9.68
CA SER A 344 10.04 -29.44 9.12
C SER A 344 10.11 -28.25 8.17
N ASP A 345 11.10 -27.38 8.34
CA ASP A 345 11.28 -26.18 7.49
C ASP A 345 11.36 -26.54 6.00
N SER A 346 12.10 -27.61 5.64
CA SER A 346 12.21 -28.02 4.24
C SER A 346 10.89 -28.50 3.65
N LYS A 347 10.00 -29.11 4.45
CA LYS A 347 8.69 -29.59 3.97
C LYS A 347 7.66 -28.47 3.97
N PHE A 348 7.73 -27.58 4.96
CA PHE A 348 6.97 -26.33 5.01
C PHE A 348 7.19 -25.50 3.74
N GLU A 349 8.45 -25.22 3.41
CA GLU A 349 8.83 -24.49 2.19
C GLU A 349 8.28 -25.14 0.92
N GLU A 350 8.41 -26.47 0.82
CA GLU A 350 8.00 -27.23 -0.35
C GLU A 350 6.47 -27.20 -0.52
N THR A 351 5.73 -27.42 0.55
CA THR A 351 4.25 -27.47 0.51
C THR A 351 3.63 -26.09 0.25
N ILE A 352 4.15 -25.02 0.85
CA ILE A 352 3.72 -23.65 0.53
C ILE A 352 4.04 -23.28 -0.91
N MET A 353 5.26 -23.58 -1.37
CA MET A 353 5.66 -23.31 -2.74
C MET A 353 4.74 -24.02 -3.74
N GLN A 354 4.44 -25.29 -3.51
CA GLN A 354 3.56 -26.07 -4.38
C GLN A 354 2.17 -25.45 -4.46
N ARG A 355 1.61 -25.01 -3.32
CA ARG A 355 0.31 -24.31 -3.27
C ARG A 355 0.33 -23.01 -4.07
N ILE A 356 1.29 -22.12 -3.80
CA ILE A 356 1.40 -20.82 -4.48
C ILE A 356 1.59 -21.01 -5.98
N TYR A 357 2.50 -21.90 -6.38
CA TYR A 357 2.76 -22.18 -7.80
C TYR A 357 1.54 -22.76 -8.51
N ALA A 358 0.91 -23.78 -7.91
CA ALA A 358 -0.27 -24.43 -8.47
C ALA A 358 -1.41 -23.41 -8.66
N MET A 359 -1.66 -22.58 -7.64
CA MET A 359 -2.70 -21.58 -7.71
C MET A 359 -2.42 -20.47 -8.73
N ARG A 360 -1.20 -19.94 -8.75
CA ARG A 360 -0.80 -18.94 -9.75
C ARG A 360 -0.97 -19.48 -11.16
N CYS A 361 -0.48 -20.70 -11.42
CA CYS A 361 -0.61 -21.31 -12.74
C CYS A 361 -2.06 -21.54 -13.13
N SER A 362 -2.91 -21.96 -12.19
CA SER A 362 -4.34 -22.14 -12.41
C SER A 362 -5.05 -20.83 -12.76
N ILE A 363 -4.72 -19.74 -12.08
CA ILE A 363 -5.33 -18.42 -12.29
C ILE A 363 -4.88 -17.76 -13.60
N VAL A 364 -3.59 -17.87 -13.94
CA VAL A 364 -2.99 -17.15 -15.08
C VAL A 364 -3.23 -17.88 -16.40
N HIS A 365 -3.16 -19.21 -16.41
CA HIS A 365 -3.24 -19.99 -17.65
C HIS A 365 -4.69 -20.39 -17.92
N SER A 366 -5.29 -19.75 -18.92
CA SER A 366 -6.68 -19.99 -19.33
C SER A 366 -6.82 -21.06 -20.42
N ASN A 367 -5.72 -21.50 -21.03
CA ASN A 367 -5.76 -22.47 -22.12
C ASN A 367 -5.83 -23.91 -21.56
N PRO A 368 -6.95 -24.64 -21.74
CA PRO A 368 -7.06 -26.03 -21.32
C PRO A 368 -6.14 -26.97 -22.11
N ASP A 369 -5.66 -26.55 -23.29
CA ASP A 369 -4.73 -27.29 -24.14
C ASP A 369 -3.25 -26.95 -23.85
N PHE A 370 -2.98 -26.06 -22.89
CA PHE A 370 -1.61 -25.85 -22.40
C PHE A 370 -1.13 -27.17 -21.82
N GLU A 371 0.03 -27.68 -22.28
CA GLU A 371 0.58 -29.01 -21.94
C GLU A 371 0.07 -29.49 -20.58
N GLU A 372 -0.83 -30.48 -20.59
CA GLU A 372 -1.70 -30.83 -19.46
C GLU A 372 -0.96 -31.11 -18.13
N THR A 373 0.36 -31.27 -18.20
CA THR A 373 1.27 -31.44 -17.08
C THR A 373 1.62 -30.14 -16.33
N LYS A 374 1.31 -28.96 -16.89
CA LYS A 374 1.83 -27.67 -16.40
C LYS A 374 0.82 -26.79 -15.66
N ALA A 375 -0.48 -26.83 -15.98
CA ALA A 375 -1.50 -26.03 -15.30
C ALA A 375 -2.93 -26.56 -15.48
N VAL A 376 -3.80 -26.32 -14.50
CA VAL A 376 -5.24 -26.61 -14.56
C VAL A 376 -5.99 -25.26 -14.49
N PRO A 377 -6.68 -24.80 -15.55
CA PRO A 377 -7.34 -23.50 -15.55
C PRO A 377 -8.37 -23.34 -14.42
N PHE A 378 -8.34 -22.20 -13.72
CA PHE A 378 -9.21 -21.92 -12.59
C PHE A 378 -10.67 -21.75 -13.03
N SER A 379 -11.58 -22.47 -12.36
CA SER A 379 -13.03 -22.34 -12.57
C SER A 379 -13.66 -21.55 -11.42
N PRO A 380 -14.28 -20.38 -11.66
CA PRO A 380 -14.80 -19.50 -10.61
C PRO A 380 -16.18 -19.95 -10.09
N THR A 381 -16.29 -21.18 -9.59
CA THR A 381 -17.49 -21.65 -8.87
C THR A 381 -17.55 -21.02 -7.46
N PRO A 382 -18.74 -20.90 -6.84
CA PRO A 382 -18.84 -20.33 -5.49
C PRO A 382 -17.93 -21.01 -4.44
N ASP A 383 -17.82 -22.34 -4.50
CA ASP A 383 -16.97 -23.11 -3.59
C ASP A 383 -15.47 -22.88 -3.85
N ASN A 384 -15.05 -22.86 -5.12
CA ASN A 384 -13.66 -22.57 -5.48
C ASN A 384 -13.26 -21.15 -5.10
N ILE A 385 -14.18 -20.19 -5.20
CA ILE A 385 -13.95 -18.82 -4.76
C ILE A 385 -13.75 -18.76 -3.24
N GLU A 386 -14.49 -19.54 -2.46
CA GLU A 386 -14.32 -19.59 -1.00
C GLU A 386 -13.00 -20.25 -0.60
N LYS A 387 -12.60 -21.33 -1.27
CA LYS A 387 -11.27 -21.93 -1.11
C LYS A 387 -10.16 -20.91 -1.48
N LEU A 388 -10.30 -20.22 -2.61
CA LEU A 388 -9.37 -19.19 -3.03
C LEU A 388 -9.29 -18.02 -2.04
N ARG A 389 -10.37 -17.66 -1.35
CA ARG A 389 -10.30 -16.63 -0.29
C ARG A 389 -9.35 -17.03 0.84
N LYS A 390 -9.32 -18.31 1.23
CA LYS A 390 -8.37 -18.81 2.22
C LYS A 390 -6.95 -18.80 1.68
N GLU A 391 -6.74 -19.25 0.43
CA GLU A 391 -5.43 -19.13 -0.25
C GLU A 391 -4.94 -17.68 -0.33
N ILE A 392 -5.86 -16.72 -0.49
CA ILE A 392 -5.55 -15.29 -0.47
C ILE A 392 -5.04 -14.86 0.91
N ASP A 393 -5.63 -15.36 2.00
CA ASP A 393 -5.16 -15.03 3.36
C ASP A 393 -3.73 -15.55 3.62
N MET A 394 -3.37 -16.70 3.03
CA MET A 394 -2.02 -17.25 3.06
C MET A 394 -1.03 -16.37 2.28
N ILE A 395 -1.31 -16.09 1.00
CA ILE A 395 -0.39 -15.29 0.17
C ILE A 395 -0.34 -13.82 0.61
N TYR A 396 -1.40 -13.30 1.21
CA TYR A 396 -1.44 -11.98 1.84
C TYR A 396 -0.36 -11.88 2.92
N GLU A 397 -0.28 -12.87 3.81
CA GLU A 397 0.71 -12.87 4.87
C GLU A 397 2.12 -13.03 4.32
N VAL A 398 2.32 -13.97 3.38
CA VAL A 398 3.61 -14.13 2.70
C VAL A 398 4.08 -12.81 2.09
N ALA A 399 3.21 -12.12 1.36
CA ALA A 399 3.52 -10.83 0.74
C ALA A 399 3.81 -9.74 1.79
N ARG A 400 3.03 -9.68 2.87
CA ARG A 400 3.19 -8.73 3.97
C ARG A 400 4.54 -8.91 4.65
N THR A 401 4.90 -10.14 5.00
CA THR A 401 6.19 -10.48 5.64
C THR A 401 7.36 -10.14 4.72
N ILE A 402 7.28 -10.48 3.42
CA ILE A 402 8.33 -10.13 2.45
C ILE A 402 8.58 -8.61 2.39
N ILE A 403 7.52 -7.79 2.41
CA ILE A 403 7.70 -6.33 2.40
C ILE A 403 8.44 -5.85 3.66
N VAL A 404 8.09 -6.38 4.83
CA VAL A 404 8.74 -6.03 6.10
C VAL A 404 10.21 -6.48 6.12
N GLU A 405 10.47 -7.74 5.80
CA GLU A 405 11.81 -8.34 5.88
C GLU A 405 12.75 -7.89 4.75
N SER A 406 12.21 -7.27 3.69
CA SER A 406 13.02 -6.70 2.60
C SER A 406 13.42 -5.24 2.81
N THR A 407 13.03 -4.63 3.94
CA THR A 407 13.43 -3.26 4.29
C THR A 407 14.94 -3.14 4.44
N GLN A 408 15.49 -2.01 3.97
CA GLN A 408 16.92 -1.70 4.00
C GLN A 408 17.30 -0.75 5.13
#